data_AF-A0A2D8M2N7-F1
#
_entry.id   AF-A0A2D8M2N7-F1
#
_cell.length_a   1.000
_cell.length_b   1.000
_cell.length_c   1.000
_cell.angle_alpha   90.00
_cell.angle_beta   90.00
_cell.angle_gamma   90.00
#
_symmetry.space_group_name_H-M   'P 1'
#
loop_
_entity.id
_entity.type
_entity.pdbx_description
1 polymer ?
#
loop_
_entity_poly.entity_id
_entity_poly.type
_entity_poly.pdbx_seq_one_letter_code
_entity_poly.pdbx_strand_id
1 'polypeptide(L)'
;MTKVIAACLLLAAQTYNIPPAVLVGILQVEGGKVGQAVGPNTNGSYDLGPMQINTIWVPQLSNFWGVSEQTAMAWIKDDACTNMGVSAWILRQHINSTNSLSTAIGHYHSKTPHLSYAYKSKVVSAMKQKGLVRPKR
;
A
#
# COMPACT_ATOMS: atom_id res chain seq x y z
N MET A 1 3.69 -14.59 6.40
CA MET A 1 2.72 -14.17 5.36
C MET A 1 1.85 -15.36 5.04
N THR A 2 0.52 -15.23 5.07
CA THR A 2 -0.38 -16.34 4.69
C THR A 2 -0.33 -16.56 3.17
N LYS A 3 -0.67 -17.77 2.71
CA LYS A 3 -0.69 -18.10 1.26
C LYS A 3 -1.61 -17.16 0.47
N VAL A 4 -2.76 -16.80 1.04
CA VAL A 4 -3.73 -15.88 0.44
C VAL A 4 -3.11 -14.50 0.23
N ILE A 5 -2.47 -13.92 1.25
CA ILE A 5 -1.81 -12.62 1.13
C ILE A 5 -0.74 -12.63 0.04
N ALA A 6 0.08 -13.69 -0.03
CA ALA A 6 1.11 -13.80 -1.06
C ALA A 6 0.53 -13.85 -2.48
N ALA A 7 -0.53 -14.64 -2.69
CA ALA A 7 -1.20 -14.73 -4.00
C ALA A 7 -1.84 -13.39 -4.40
N CYS A 8 -2.59 -12.76 -3.49
CA CYS A 8 -3.19 -11.45 -3.71
C CYS A 8 -2.14 -10.38 -4.04
N LEU A 9 -1.02 -10.38 -3.32
CA LEU A 9 0.09 -9.44 -3.54
C LEU A 9 0.72 -9.63 -4.92
N LEU A 10 1.01 -10.87 -5.32
CA LEU A 10 1.58 -11.16 -6.63
C LEU A 10 0.64 -10.77 -7.77
N LEU A 11 -0.66 -11.05 -7.60
CA LEU A 11 -1.67 -10.68 -8.58
C LEU A 11 -1.80 -9.16 -8.70
N ALA A 12 -1.83 -8.43 -7.57
CA ALA A 12 -1.86 -6.97 -7.54
C ALA A 12 -0.60 -6.37 -8.19
N ALA A 13 0.58 -6.92 -7.88
CA ALA A 13 1.85 -6.53 -8.48
C ALA A 13 1.82 -6.68 -10.01
N GLN A 14 1.31 -7.81 -10.51
CA GLN A 14 1.18 -8.08 -11.94
C GLN A 14 0.19 -7.12 -12.61
N THR A 15 -1.03 -7.00 -12.07
CA THR A 15 -2.11 -6.16 -12.61
C THR A 15 -1.69 -4.70 -12.77
N TYR A 16 -0.97 -4.17 -11.79
CA TYR A 16 -0.52 -2.77 -11.80
C TYR A 16 0.94 -2.61 -12.22
N ASN A 17 1.59 -3.65 -12.77
CA ASN A 17 2.98 -3.65 -13.24
C ASN A 17 4.00 -3.12 -12.21
N ILE A 18 3.80 -3.44 -10.92
CA ILE A 18 4.67 -3.03 -9.82
C ILE A 18 5.63 -4.17 -9.49
N PRO A 19 6.93 -3.90 -9.24
CA PRO A 19 7.84 -4.93 -8.76
C PRO A 19 7.32 -5.55 -7.45
N PRO A 20 7.09 -6.88 -7.38
CA PRO A 20 6.51 -7.51 -6.18
C PRO A 20 7.31 -7.24 -4.91
N ALA A 21 8.63 -7.11 -5.03
CA ALA A 21 9.53 -6.76 -3.93
C ALA A 21 9.10 -5.48 -3.21
N VAL A 22 8.61 -4.47 -3.94
CA VAL A 22 8.18 -3.19 -3.35
C VAL A 22 6.92 -3.38 -2.51
N LEU A 23 5.92 -4.12 -3.00
CA LEU A 23 4.71 -4.40 -2.23
C LEU A 23 5.02 -5.24 -0.98
N VAL A 24 5.96 -6.19 -1.07
CA VAL A 24 6.43 -6.93 0.13
C VAL A 24 7.10 -5.99 1.13
N GLY A 25 7.90 -5.04 0.65
CA GLY A 25 8.52 -4.02 1.47
C GLY A 25 7.50 -3.14 2.19
N ILE A 26 6.49 -2.65 1.47
CA ILE A 26 5.38 -1.85 2.03
C ILE A 26 4.62 -2.68 3.07
N LEU A 27 4.18 -3.89 2.73
CA LEU A 27 3.47 -4.79 3.65
C LEU A 27 4.24 -5.02 4.96
N GLN A 28 5.57 -5.15 4.88
CA GLN A 28 6.42 -5.35 6.05
C GLN A 28 6.57 -4.08 6.91
N VAL A 29 6.56 -2.90 6.29
CA VAL A 29 6.64 -1.61 6.99
C VAL A 29 5.30 -1.25 7.63
N GLU A 30 4.19 -1.47 6.93
CA GLU A 30 2.84 -1.20 7.44
C GLU A 30 2.44 -2.17 8.54
N GLY A 31 2.71 -3.46 8.35
CA GLY A 31 2.52 -4.48 9.40
C GLY A 31 1.06 -4.64 9.88
N GLY A 32 0.09 -4.13 9.12
CA GLY A 32 -1.33 -4.24 9.44
C GLY A 32 -1.87 -5.66 9.33
N LYS A 33 -3.10 -5.86 9.80
CA LYS A 33 -3.83 -7.13 9.74
C LYS A 33 -5.16 -6.97 9.03
N VAL A 34 -5.66 -8.05 8.45
CA VAL A 34 -7.04 -8.12 7.95
C VAL A 34 -7.99 -7.82 9.11
N GLY A 35 -9.00 -6.98 8.86
CA GLY A 35 -9.94 -6.53 9.89
C GLY A 35 -9.51 -5.29 10.67
N GLN A 36 -8.26 -4.85 10.52
CA GLN A 36 -7.70 -3.75 11.30
C GLN A 36 -8.07 -2.38 10.72
N ALA A 37 -8.50 -1.47 11.58
CA ALA A 37 -8.54 -0.04 11.32
C ALA A 37 -7.72 0.66 12.41
N VAL A 38 -6.75 1.48 12.02
CA VAL A 38 -5.88 2.25 12.92
C VAL A 38 -6.23 3.73 12.81
N GLY A 39 -6.40 4.39 13.94
CA GLY A 39 -6.75 5.81 14.00
C GLY A 39 -7.59 6.15 15.25
N PRO A 40 -8.31 7.28 15.24
CA PRO A 40 -8.28 8.29 14.18
C PRO A 40 -6.90 8.96 14.08
N ASN A 41 -6.46 9.22 12.84
CA ASN A 41 -5.34 10.09 12.55
C ASN A 41 -5.70 11.55 12.89
N THR A 42 -4.72 12.46 12.92
CA THR A 42 -4.94 13.87 13.29
C THR A 42 -6.01 14.57 12.43
N ASN A 43 -6.20 14.12 11.18
CA ASN A 43 -7.21 14.63 10.26
C ASN A 43 -8.55 13.84 10.29
N GLY A 44 -8.74 12.93 11.24
CA GLY A 44 -9.94 12.10 11.37
C GLY A 44 -10.00 10.87 10.45
N SER A 45 -8.99 10.66 9.60
CA SER A 45 -8.90 9.46 8.76
C SER A 45 -8.48 8.21 9.55
N TYR A 46 -8.66 7.04 8.95
CA TYR A 46 -8.19 5.76 9.49
C TYR A 46 -7.37 5.00 8.44
N ASP A 47 -6.45 4.15 8.89
CA ASP A 47 -5.63 3.29 8.03
C ASP A 47 -6.12 1.83 8.10
N LEU A 48 -6.44 1.26 6.94
CA LEU A 48 -7.23 0.05 6.81
C LEU A 48 -6.40 -1.16 6.35
N GLY A 49 -6.59 -2.28 7.03
CA GLY A 49 -6.11 -3.59 6.61
C GLY A 49 -4.58 -3.73 6.58
N PRO A 50 -4.07 -4.79 5.92
CA PRO A 50 -2.64 -5.13 5.91
C PRO A 50 -1.71 -4.05 5.35
N MET A 51 -2.14 -3.36 4.29
CA MET A 51 -1.37 -2.31 3.62
C MET A 51 -1.67 -0.91 4.17
N GLN A 52 -2.41 -0.83 5.28
CA GLN A 52 -2.76 0.42 5.98
C GLN A 52 -3.26 1.50 5.03
N ILE A 53 -4.25 1.15 4.21
CA ILE A 53 -4.85 2.05 3.21
C ILE A 53 -5.63 3.13 3.92
N ASN A 54 -5.22 4.38 3.76
CA ASN A 54 -5.90 5.50 4.40
C ASN A 54 -7.31 5.74 3.82
N THR A 55 -8.27 6.08 4.68
CA THR A 55 -9.68 6.31 4.29
C THR A 55 -9.88 7.47 3.33
N ILE A 56 -8.89 8.34 3.10
CA ILE A 56 -8.97 9.40 2.07
C ILE A 56 -9.26 8.85 0.66
N TRP A 57 -8.94 7.58 0.40
CA TRP A 57 -9.17 6.93 -0.89
C TRP A 57 -10.59 6.36 -1.03
N VAL A 58 -11.33 6.21 0.09
CA VAL A 58 -12.64 5.55 0.12
C VAL A 58 -13.66 6.23 -0.80
N PRO A 59 -13.82 7.57 -0.82
CA PRO A 59 -14.81 8.20 -1.70
C PRO A 59 -14.54 7.91 -3.19
N GLN A 60 -13.28 7.96 -3.61
CA GLN A 60 -12.90 7.66 -4.99
C GLN A 60 -13.15 6.19 -5.35
N LEU A 61 -12.81 5.27 -4.45
CA LEU A 61 -12.98 3.83 -4.67
C LEU A 61 -14.45 3.42 -4.64
N SER A 62 -15.23 3.98 -3.71
CA SER A 62 -16.68 3.80 -3.64
C SER A 62 -17.37 4.22 -4.93
N ASN A 63 -17.03 5.41 -5.46
CA ASN A 63 -17.54 5.88 -6.75
C ASN A 63 -17.12 4.97 -7.91
N PHE A 64 -15.85 4.53 -7.93
CA PHE A 64 -15.35 3.65 -8.99
C PHE A 64 -16.01 2.25 -8.97
N TRP A 65 -16.29 1.71 -7.79
CA TRP A 65 -16.92 0.39 -7.62
C TRP A 65 -18.45 0.43 -7.66
N GLY A 66 -19.08 1.60 -7.59
CA GLY A 66 -20.54 1.74 -7.57
C GLY A 66 -21.18 1.21 -6.28
N VAL A 67 -20.49 1.31 -5.15
CA VAL A 67 -20.96 0.85 -3.82
C VAL A 67 -20.88 1.97 -2.80
N SER A 68 -21.53 1.84 -1.64
CA SER A 68 -21.44 2.83 -0.57
C SER A 68 -20.02 2.94 0.01
N GLU A 69 -19.68 4.09 0.58
CA GLU A 69 -18.38 4.28 1.27
C GLU A 69 -18.17 3.27 2.40
N GLN A 70 -19.23 2.92 3.14
CA GLN A 70 -19.17 1.90 4.18
C GLN A 70 -18.82 0.51 3.61
N THR A 71 -19.37 0.17 2.43
CA THR A 71 -19.08 -1.09 1.74
C THR A 71 -17.63 -1.11 1.23
N ALA A 72 -17.20 -0.02 0.59
CA ALA A 72 -15.82 0.12 0.11
C ALA A 72 -14.81 0.04 1.27
N MET A 73 -15.10 0.71 2.39
CA MET A 73 -14.27 0.65 3.60
C MET A 73 -14.19 -0.77 4.17
N ALA A 74 -15.32 -1.49 4.23
CA ALA A 74 -15.35 -2.88 4.67
C ALA A 74 -14.50 -3.78 3.75
N TRP A 75 -14.64 -3.66 2.43
CA TRP A 75 -13.83 -4.45 1.48
C TRP A 75 -12.34 -4.16 1.61
N ILE A 76 -11.94 -2.89 1.71
CA ILE A 76 -10.54 -2.52 1.89
C ILE A 76 -9.99 -3.05 3.22
N LYS A 77 -10.78 -3.03 4.30
CA LYS A 77 -10.36 -3.46 5.63
C LYS A 77 -10.30 -4.99 5.77
N ASP A 78 -11.30 -5.68 5.24
CA ASP A 78 -11.62 -7.07 5.56
C ASP A 78 -11.22 -8.06 4.45
N ASP A 79 -11.08 -7.60 3.20
CA ASP A 79 -10.63 -8.45 2.10
C ASP A 79 -9.15 -8.17 1.74
N ALA A 80 -8.30 -9.17 1.96
CA ALA A 80 -6.86 -9.04 1.72
C ALA A 80 -6.53 -8.76 0.24
N CYS A 81 -7.28 -9.32 -0.69
CA CYS A 81 -7.04 -9.13 -2.12
C CYS A 81 -7.39 -7.70 -2.57
N THR A 82 -8.53 -7.18 -2.12
CA THR A 82 -8.94 -5.79 -2.33
C THR A 82 -7.91 -4.83 -1.74
N ASN A 83 -7.48 -5.07 -0.50
CA ASN A 83 -6.47 -4.22 0.16
C ASN A 83 -5.14 -4.16 -0.62
N MET A 84 -4.62 -5.32 -1.07
CA MET A 84 -3.39 -5.40 -1.88
C MET A 84 -3.57 -4.75 -3.25
N GLY A 85 -4.71 -4.98 -3.89
CA GLY A 85 -5.07 -4.38 -5.18
C GLY A 85 -5.10 -2.85 -5.08
N VAL A 86 -5.75 -2.31 -4.06
CA VAL A 86 -5.81 -0.86 -3.81
C VAL A 86 -4.42 -0.29 -3.50
N SER A 87 -3.60 -0.98 -2.70
CA SER A 87 -2.21 -0.56 -2.46
C SER A 87 -1.41 -0.42 -3.76
N ALA A 88 -1.49 -1.44 -4.63
CA ALA A 88 -0.83 -1.44 -5.92
C ALA A 88 -1.40 -0.36 -6.86
N TRP A 89 -2.71 -0.15 -6.86
CA TRP A 89 -3.36 0.91 -7.62
C TRP A 89 -2.87 2.31 -7.19
N ILE A 90 -2.82 2.60 -5.88
CA ILE A 90 -2.29 3.87 -5.33
C ILE A 90 -0.82 4.06 -5.75
N LEU A 91 0.01 3.04 -5.56
CA LEU A 91 1.43 3.14 -5.90
C LEU A 91 1.62 3.39 -7.40
N ARG A 92 0.81 2.75 -8.26
CA ARG A 92 0.84 3.00 -9.72
C ARG A 92 0.48 4.44 -10.05
N GLN A 93 -0.52 5.05 -9.40
CA GLN A 93 -0.83 6.47 -9.59
C GLN A 93 0.36 7.37 -9.21
N HIS A 94 1.06 7.06 -8.12
CA HIS A 94 2.26 7.80 -7.74
C HIS A 94 3.42 7.60 -8.71
N ILE A 95 3.62 6.39 -9.25
CA ILE A 95 4.61 6.14 -10.30
C ILE A 95 4.30 7.00 -11.52
N ASN A 96 3.05 6.99 -11.98
CA ASN A 96 2.63 7.73 -13.18
C ASN A 96 2.78 9.24 -13.02
N SER A 97 2.53 9.77 -11.82
CA SER A 97 2.65 11.22 -11.54
C SER A 97 4.08 11.69 -11.27
N THR A 98 4.97 10.81 -10.82
CA THR A 98 6.36 11.17 -10.46
C THR A 98 7.40 10.71 -11.47
N ASN A 99 7.03 9.80 -12.38
CA ASN A 99 7.96 9.07 -13.26
C ASN A 99 9.14 8.41 -12.50
N SER A 100 8.94 8.08 -11.22
CA SER A 100 10.00 7.55 -10.35
C SER A 100 9.42 6.59 -9.32
N LEU A 101 9.76 5.31 -9.44
CA LEU A 101 9.38 4.30 -8.45
C LEU A 101 9.90 4.67 -7.05
N SER A 102 11.13 5.16 -6.96
CA SER A 102 11.73 5.59 -5.69
C SER A 102 10.93 6.71 -5.02
N THR A 103 10.51 7.71 -5.79
CA THR A 103 9.71 8.82 -5.27
C THR A 103 8.29 8.36 -4.92
N ALA A 104 7.71 7.51 -5.77
CA ALA A 104 6.38 6.93 -5.55
C ALA A 104 6.28 6.12 -4.26
N ILE A 105 7.32 5.35 -3.90
CA ILE A 105 7.37 4.61 -2.63
C ILE A 105 7.27 5.57 -1.44
N GLY A 106 7.98 6.70 -1.47
CA GLY A 106 7.90 7.70 -0.40
C GLY A 106 6.52 8.37 -0.34
N HIS A 107 5.96 8.72 -1.51
CA HIS A 107 4.65 9.34 -1.64
C HIS A 107 3.48 8.46 -1.21
N TYR A 108 3.66 7.13 -1.19
CA TYR A 108 2.68 6.20 -0.64
C TYR A 108 2.28 6.57 0.79
N HIS A 109 3.25 7.01 1.60
CA HIS A 109 3.01 7.45 2.97
C HIS A 109 2.77 8.97 3.08
N SER A 110 3.63 9.77 2.44
CA SER A 110 3.50 11.23 2.51
C SER A 110 4.25 11.93 1.39
N LYS A 111 3.72 13.06 0.91
CA LYS A 111 4.43 13.96 -0.01
C LYS A 111 5.39 14.92 0.70
N THR A 112 5.34 15.00 2.03
CA THR A 112 6.27 15.83 2.80
C THR A 112 7.69 15.25 2.68
N PRO A 113 8.71 16.03 2.23
CA PRO A 113 10.00 15.47 1.82
C PRO A 113 10.70 14.58 2.85
N HIS A 114 10.77 15.01 4.12
CA HIS A 114 11.47 14.26 5.16
C HIS A 114 10.71 12.97 5.55
N LEU A 115 9.37 13.00 5.59
CA LEU A 115 8.53 11.82 5.85
C LEU A 115 8.61 10.82 4.69
N SER A 116 8.51 11.32 3.47
CA SER A 116 8.66 10.55 2.22
C SER A 116 10.00 9.81 2.19
N TYR A 117 11.10 10.52 2.47
CA TYR A 117 12.43 9.94 2.49
C TYR A 117 12.59 8.88 3.59
N ALA A 118 12.13 9.18 4.80
CA ALA A 118 12.20 8.25 5.93
C ALA A 118 11.41 6.97 5.63
N TYR A 119 10.19 7.10 5.12
CA TYR A 119 9.34 5.97 4.77
C TYR A 119 9.95 5.10 3.67
N LYS A 120 10.41 5.72 2.57
CA LYS A 120 11.13 5.03 1.50
C LYS A 120 12.32 4.23 2.03
N SER A 121 13.10 4.82 2.94
CA SER A 121 14.26 4.16 3.53
C SER A 121 13.88 2.92 4.35
N LYS A 122 12.75 2.97 5.07
CA LYS A 122 12.19 1.79 5.77
C LYS A 122 11.79 0.70 4.77
N VAL A 123 11.08 1.04 3.70
CA VAL A 123 10.65 0.07 2.67
C VAL A 123 11.86 -0.59 2.02
N VAL A 124 12.85 0.18 1.58
CA VAL A 124 14.08 -0.37 0.98
C VAL A 124 14.82 -1.27 1.97
N SER A 125 14.87 -0.90 3.26
CA SER A 125 15.49 -1.73 4.29
C SER A 125 14.75 -3.05 4.50
N ALA A 126 13.41 -3.02 4.54
CA ALA A 126 12.59 -4.21 4.61
C ALA A 126 12.81 -5.14 3.40
N MET A 127 12.91 -4.58 2.19
CA MET A 127 13.20 -5.36 0.99
C MET A 127 14.58 -6.03 1.05
N LYS A 128 15.61 -5.32 1.55
CA LYS A 128 16.96 -5.87 1.74
C LYS A 128 16.97 -7.01 2.76
N GLN A 129 16.31 -6.83 3.91
CA GLN A 129 16.22 -7.86 4.95
C GLN A 129 15.55 -9.15 4.46
N LYS A 130 14.64 -9.04 3.49
CA LYS A 130 13.99 -10.20 2.84
C LYS A 130 14.78 -10.77 1.66
N GLY A 131 15.96 -10.24 1.34
CA GLY A 131 16.77 -10.68 0.19
C GLY A 131 16.16 -10.33 -1.17
N LEU A 132 15.24 -9.37 -1.22
CA LEU A 132 14.49 -9.00 -2.44
C LEU A 132 15.17 -7.92 -3.27
N VAL A 133 16.27 -7.36 -2.78
CA VAL A 133 17.11 -6.39 -3.51
C VAL A 133 18.54 -6.86 -3.43
N ARG A 134 19.21 -6.91 -4.59
CA ARG A 134 20.65 -7.17 -4.64
C ARG A 134 21.42 -5.95 -4.12
N PRO A 135 22.44 -6.12 -3.26
CA PRO A 135 23.36 -5.04 -2.95
C PRO A 135 23.97 -4.51 -4.26
N LYS A 136 24.11 -3.18 -4.37
CA LYS A 136 25.03 -2.63 -5.37
C LYS A 136 26.42 -3.12 -4.97
N ARG A 137 27.04 -3.93 -5.85
CA ARG A 137 28.47 -4.24 -5.78
C ARG A 137 29.27 -2.97 -6.03
#